data_AF-A0A327JB24-F1
#
_entry.id   AF-A0A327JB24-F1
#
_cell.length_a   1.000
_cell.length_b   1.000
_cell.length_c   1.000
_cell.angle_alpha   90.00
_cell.angle_beta   90.00
_cell.angle_gamma   90.00
#
_symmetry.space_group_name_H-M   'P 1'
#
loop_
_entity.id
_entity.type
_entity.pdbx_description
1 polymer ?
#
loop_
_entity_poly.entity_id
_entity_poly.type
_entity_poly.pdbx_seq_one_letter_code
_entity_poly.pdbx_strand_id
1 'polypeptide(L)'
;MKDKEKTEKILKALQHHFTSWGRCNVLFPELRLGSGYSDISQRRIDLFMISAAKGNYTTAFEIKVSRGDFLKDIKDNLKQRGARLYATNFFYVAPEGLIKPEEVPV
;
A
#
# COMPACT_ATOMS: atom_id res chain seq x y z
N MET A 1 11.40 -18.44 1.09
CA MET A 1 10.40 -17.61 1.81
C MET A 1 9.17 -17.49 0.92
N LYS A 2 7.99 -17.85 1.44
CA LYS A 2 6.72 -17.74 0.72
C LYS A 2 6.36 -16.27 0.51
N ASP A 3 5.53 -15.96 -0.48
CA ASP A 3 5.15 -14.58 -0.80
C ASP A 3 4.44 -13.90 0.38
N LYS A 4 3.58 -14.61 1.10
CA LYS A 4 2.95 -14.12 2.34
C LYS A 4 3.99 -13.69 3.39
N GLU A 5 5.02 -14.49 3.61
CA GLU A 5 6.09 -14.19 4.57
C GLU A 5 6.92 -12.96 4.15
N LYS A 6 7.13 -12.77 2.83
CA LYS A 6 7.77 -11.55 2.31
C LYS A 6 6.90 -10.32 2.57
N THR A 7 5.61 -10.40 2.27
CA THR A 7 4.66 -9.29 2.48
C THR A 7 4.61 -8.90 3.95
N GLU A 8 4.49 -9.88 4.86
CA GLU A 8 4.48 -9.64 6.30
C GLU A 8 5.78 -8.98 6.80
N LYS A 9 6.94 -9.38 6.26
CA LYS A 9 8.22 -8.75 6.62
C LYS A 9 8.29 -7.29 6.16
N ILE A 10 7.87 -7.01 4.92
CA ILE A 10 7.83 -5.63 4.39
C ILE A 10 6.85 -4.79 5.21
N LEU A 11 5.66 -5.31 5.50
CA LEU A 11 4.65 -4.62 6.30
C LEU A 11 5.19 -4.25 7.69
N LYS A 12 5.83 -5.20 8.38
CA LYS A 12 6.47 -4.95 9.69
C LYS A 12 7.57 -3.90 9.60
N ALA A 13 8.39 -3.94 8.54
CA ALA A 13 9.43 -2.94 8.32
C ALA A 13 8.85 -1.54 8.11
N LEU A 14 7.78 -1.40 7.32
CA LEU A 14 7.08 -0.13 7.12
C LEU A 14 6.47 0.37 8.44
N GLN A 15 5.76 -0.49 9.16
CA GLN A 15 5.17 -0.13 10.45
C GLN A 15 6.24 0.38 11.42
N HIS A 16 7.33 -0.38 11.61
CA HIS A 16 8.43 0.02 12.48
C HIS A 16 9.06 1.36 12.04
N HIS A 17 9.28 1.52 10.73
CA HIS A 17 9.79 2.78 10.20
C HIS A 17 8.85 3.93 10.58
N PHE A 18 7.56 3.83 10.29
CA PHE A 18 6.61 4.93 10.46
C PHE A 18 6.09 5.14 11.89
N THR A 19 6.29 4.20 12.82
CA THR A 19 5.98 4.35 14.26
C THR A 19 7.20 4.67 15.14
N SER A 20 8.40 4.72 14.56
CA SER A 20 9.62 5.06 15.30
C SER A 20 9.50 6.42 16.02
N TRP A 21 10.23 6.55 17.14
CA TRP A 21 10.10 7.64 18.11
C TRP A 21 10.13 9.03 17.44
N GLY A 22 9.19 9.90 17.85
CA GLY A 22 9.02 11.24 17.29
C GLY A 22 8.09 11.32 16.07
N ARG A 23 7.51 10.21 15.62
CA ARG A 23 6.50 10.20 14.53
C ARG A 23 5.09 10.06 15.09
N CYS A 24 4.20 10.97 14.70
CA CYS A 24 2.77 10.91 14.99
C CYS A 24 2.01 10.40 13.76
N ASN A 25 2.16 9.13 13.42
CA ASN A 25 1.43 8.50 12.31
C ASN A 25 0.46 7.46 12.86
N VAL A 26 -0.75 7.42 12.30
CA VAL A 26 -1.74 6.37 12.54
C VAL A 26 -1.70 5.41 11.36
N LEU A 27 -1.62 4.11 11.61
CA LEU A 27 -1.42 3.08 10.61
C LEU A 27 -2.56 2.06 10.64
N PHE A 28 -3.07 1.73 9.46
CA PHE A 28 -4.15 0.76 9.25
C PHE A 28 -3.65 -0.32 8.27
N PRO A 29 -3.15 -1.46 8.77
CA PRO A 29 -2.78 -2.58 7.91
C PRO A 29 -4.04 -3.24 7.33
N GLU A 30 -3.93 -3.73 6.09
CA GLU A 30 -4.99 -4.45 5.36
C GLU A 30 -6.35 -3.72 5.35
N LEU A 31 -6.33 -2.38 5.18
CA LEU A 31 -7.53 -1.55 5.23
C LEU A 31 -8.47 -1.87 4.08
N ARG A 32 -9.69 -2.33 4.39
CA ARG A 32 -10.74 -2.59 3.39
C ARG A 32 -11.31 -1.30 2.84
N LEU A 33 -11.48 -1.26 1.52
CA LEU A 33 -12.10 -0.16 0.80
C LEU A 33 -13.58 -0.45 0.58
N GLY A 34 -14.44 0.22 1.34
CA GLY A 34 -15.89 0.15 1.20
C GLY A 34 -16.59 -0.57 2.35
N SER A 35 -17.90 -0.81 2.16
CA SER A 35 -18.78 -1.36 3.20
C SER A 35 -18.71 -2.89 3.36
N GLY A 36 -17.90 -3.57 2.55
CA GLY A 36 -17.84 -5.04 2.50
C GLY A 36 -18.98 -5.71 1.71
N TYR A 37 -19.85 -4.92 1.07
CA TYR A 37 -20.91 -5.39 0.16
C TYR A 37 -20.53 -5.11 -1.31
N SER A 38 -20.43 -6.16 -2.15
CA SER A 38 -19.94 -6.21 -3.57
C SER A 38 -18.45 -6.56 -3.78
N ASP A 39 -18.09 -7.08 -4.96
CA ASP A 39 -16.73 -7.52 -5.31
C ASP A 39 -15.68 -6.39 -5.25
N ILE A 40 -16.08 -5.16 -5.58
CA ILE A 40 -15.19 -3.98 -5.50
C ILE A 40 -14.91 -3.62 -4.03
N SER A 41 -15.87 -3.87 -3.14
CA SER A 41 -15.76 -3.55 -1.70
C SER A 41 -14.87 -4.51 -0.90
N GLN A 42 -14.41 -5.60 -1.53
CA GLN A 42 -13.46 -6.55 -0.94
C GLN A 42 -12.00 -6.12 -1.13
N ARG A 43 -11.76 -5.07 -1.92
CA ARG A 43 -10.41 -4.53 -2.15
C ARG A 43 -9.83 -3.99 -0.86
N ARG A 44 -8.51 -4.14 -0.73
CA ARG A 44 -7.74 -3.72 0.44
C ARG A 44 -6.54 -2.90 0.01
N ILE A 45 -6.14 -1.98 0.89
CA ILE A 45 -4.83 -1.33 0.86
C ILE A 45 -3.96 -2.08 1.87
N ASP A 46 -2.77 -2.51 1.46
CA ASP A 46 -1.88 -3.30 2.33
C ASP A 46 -1.48 -2.51 3.58
N LEU A 47 -1.17 -1.22 3.43
CA LEU A 47 -0.97 -0.31 4.55
C LEU A 47 -1.48 1.09 4.20
N PHE A 48 -2.40 1.60 5.01
CA PHE A 48 -2.84 2.98 4.95
C PHE A 48 -2.31 3.76 6.15
N MET A 49 -1.77 4.95 5.91
CA MET A 49 -1.17 5.80 6.93
C MET A 49 -1.80 7.18 6.92
N ILE A 50 -2.07 7.72 8.11
CA ILE A 50 -2.44 9.13 8.32
C ILE A 50 -1.33 9.80 9.11
N SER A 51 -0.72 10.85 8.55
CA SER A 51 0.30 11.63 9.25
C SER A 51 -0.34 12.75 10.07
N ALA A 52 -0.57 12.49 11.35
CA ALA A 52 -1.26 13.42 12.25
C ALA A 52 -0.46 14.72 12.47
N ALA A 53 0.87 14.64 12.46
CA ALA A 53 1.73 15.82 12.60
C ALA A 53 1.85 16.68 11.33
N LYS A 54 1.42 16.16 10.17
CA LYS A 54 1.54 16.85 8.87
C LYS A 54 0.16 17.19 8.30
N GLY A 55 -0.77 17.70 9.11
CA GLY A 55 -2.08 18.11 8.61
C GLY A 55 -2.92 16.96 8.03
N ASN A 56 -2.73 15.73 8.56
CA ASN A 56 -3.47 14.53 8.17
C ASN A 56 -3.25 14.05 6.73
N TYR A 57 -2.05 14.28 6.15
CA TYR A 57 -1.71 13.65 4.86
C TYR A 57 -1.90 12.14 4.93
N THR A 58 -2.67 11.61 3.97
CA THR A 58 -2.94 10.18 3.86
C THR A 58 -2.02 9.55 2.83
N THR A 59 -1.50 8.37 3.12
CA THR A 59 -0.61 7.63 2.23
C THR A 59 -1.02 6.17 2.17
N ALA A 60 -1.19 5.65 0.97
CA ALA A 60 -1.44 4.25 0.70
C ALA A 60 -0.16 3.58 0.19
N PHE A 61 0.20 2.45 0.78
CA PHE A 61 1.29 1.61 0.34
C PHE A 61 0.72 0.28 -0.18
N GLU A 62 1.07 -0.07 -1.40
CA GLU A 62 0.75 -1.35 -2.04
C GLU A 62 2.03 -2.19 -2.15
N ILE A 63 2.08 -3.32 -1.47
CA ILE A 63 3.27 -4.17 -1.34
C ILE A 63 3.28 -5.21 -2.46
N LYS A 64 4.35 -5.22 -3.26
CA LYS A 64 4.55 -6.19 -4.35
C LYS A 64 5.79 -7.03 -4.10
N VAL A 65 5.58 -8.35 -3.96
CA VAL A 65 6.66 -9.33 -3.68
C VAL A 65 7.01 -10.22 -4.87
N SER A 66 6.26 -10.10 -5.98
CA SER A 66 6.52 -10.77 -7.24
C SER A 66 6.23 -9.87 -8.44
N ARG A 67 6.93 -10.08 -9.55
CA ARG A 67 6.69 -9.41 -10.83
C ARG A 67 5.27 -9.62 -11.34
N GLY A 68 4.77 -10.84 -11.25
CA GLY A 68 3.43 -11.20 -11.72
C GLY A 68 2.33 -10.46 -10.96
N ASP A 69 2.51 -10.24 -9.66
CA ASP A 69 1.56 -9.47 -8.85
C ASP A 69 1.55 -7.98 -9.26
N PHE A 70 2.72 -7.37 -9.43
CA PHE A 70 2.84 -5.99 -9.94
C PHE A 70 2.21 -5.82 -11.33
N LEU A 71 2.53 -6.71 -12.28
CA LEU A 71 2.02 -6.64 -13.65
C LEU A 71 0.50 -6.83 -13.75
N LYS A 72 -0.11 -7.62 -12.85
CA LYS A 72 -1.57 -7.72 -12.76
C LYS A 72 -2.18 -6.43 -12.24
N ASP A 73 -1.53 -5.80 -11.27
CA ASP A 73 -2.00 -4.57 -10.63
C ASP A 73 -2.08 -3.39 -11.60
N ILE A 74 -1.00 -3.15 -12.37
CA ILE A 74 -0.95 -2.05 -13.33
C ILE A 74 -1.88 -2.25 -14.54
N LYS A 75 -2.39 -3.47 -14.75
CA LYS A 75 -3.43 -3.73 -15.77
C LYS A 75 -4.83 -3.40 -15.26
N ASP A 76 -5.04 -3.33 -13.94
CA ASP A 76 -6.32 -2.99 -13.31
C ASP A 76 -6.33 -1.53 -12.83
N ASN A 77 -6.60 -0.62 -13.76
CA ASN A 77 -6.70 0.82 -13.48
C ASN A 77 -7.74 1.18 -12.40
N LEU A 78 -8.77 0.34 -12.22
CA LEU A 78 -9.80 0.59 -11.21
C LEU A 78 -9.26 0.36 -9.79
N LYS A 79 -8.31 -0.56 -9.62
CA LYS A 79 -7.74 -0.83 -8.29
C LYS A 79 -6.93 0.36 -7.79
N GLN A 80 -6.10 0.94 -8.65
CA GLN A 80 -5.34 2.15 -8.34
C GLN A 80 -6.25 3.34 -8.04
N ARG A 81 -7.35 3.51 -8.80
CA ARG A 81 -8.33 4.57 -8.55
C ARG A 81 -8.93 4.49 -7.15
N GLY A 82 -9.22 3.29 -6.65
CA GLY A 82 -9.75 3.08 -5.30
C GLY A 82 -8.80 3.61 -4.22
N ALA A 83 -7.53 3.22 -4.27
CA ALA A 83 -6.54 3.67 -3.28
C ALA A 83 -6.27 5.18 -3.40
N ARG A 84 -6.17 5.72 -4.63
CA ARG A 84 -5.95 7.16 -4.88
C ARG A 84 -7.14 8.04 -4.48
N LEU A 85 -8.35 7.50 -4.34
CA LEU A 85 -9.51 8.26 -3.83
C LEU A 85 -9.36 8.61 -2.34
N TYR A 86 -8.73 7.72 -1.57
CA TYR A 86 -8.62 7.85 -0.11
C TYR A 86 -7.24 8.34 0.35
N ALA A 87 -6.24 8.31 -0.52
CA ALA A 87 -4.86 8.65 -0.20
C ALA A 87 -4.36 9.87 -0.97
N THR A 88 -3.71 10.81 -0.28
CA THR A 88 -2.99 11.91 -0.95
C THR A 88 -1.79 11.38 -1.75
N ASN A 89 -1.08 10.40 -1.18
CA ASN A 89 0.05 9.75 -1.83
C ASN A 89 -0.22 8.26 -2.01
N PHE A 90 0.24 7.69 -3.12
CA PHE A 90 0.18 6.25 -3.38
C PHE A 90 1.57 5.75 -3.78
N PHE A 91 2.06 4.73 -3.09
CA PHE A 91 3.38 4.14 -3.34
C PHE A 91 3.28 2.63 -3.57
N TYR A 92 3.99 2.16 -4.60
CA TYR A 92 4.37 0.76 -4.68
C TYR A 92 5.60 0.52 -3.78
N VAL A 93 5.53 -0.52 -2.95
CA VAL A 93 6.63 -0.96 -2.10
C VAL A 93 7.05 -2.36 -2.53
N ALA A 94 8.31 -2.52 -2.93
CA ALA A 94 8.82 -3.79 -3.40
C ALA A 94 10.29 -3.99 -3.00
N PRO A 95 10.77 -5.24 -2.96
CA PRO A 95 12.20 -5.51 -2.92
C PRO A 95 12.95 -4.80 -4.06
N GLU A 96 14.19 -4.42 -3.79
CA GLU A 96 15.06 -3.76 -4.76
C GLU A 96 15.17 -4.58 -6.05
N GLY A 97 15.09 -3.89 -7.20
CA GLY A 97 15.14 -4.51 -8.52
C GLY A 97 13.85 -5.21 -8.99
N LEU A 98 12.81 -5.30 -8.16
CA LEU A 98 11.55 -5.96 -8.56
C LEU A 98 10.70 -5.07 -9.49
N ILE A 99 10.58 -3.79 -9.18
CA ILE A 99 9.84 -2.81 -9.99
C ILE A 99 10.86 -1.83 -10.54
N LYS A 100 10.86 -1.60 -11.85
CA LYS A 100 11.67 -0.53 -12.42
C LYS A 100 10.91 0.79 -12.35
N PRO A 101 11.56 1.92 -12.04
CA PRO A 101 10.88 3.21 -11.92
C PRO A 101 10.02 3.58 -13.12
N GLU A 102 10.48 3.26 -14.33
CA GLU A 102 9.78 3.52 -15.60
C GLU A 102 8.48 2.73 -15.80
N GLU A 103 8.24 1.69 -14.99
CA GLU A 103 7.02 0.88 -15.06
C GLU A 103 5.91 1.38 -14.14
N VAL A 104 6.23 2.32 -13.23
CA VAL A 104 5.28 2.84 -12.27
C VAL A 104 4.31 3.79 -12.98
N PRO A 105 2.99 3.55 -12.93
CA PRO A 105 2.01 4.40 -13.58
C PRO A 105 1.95 5.80 -12.96
N VAL A 106 1.91 6.82 -13.83
CA VAL A 106 1.79 8.24 -13.46
C VAL A 106 0.35 8.55 -13.08
#